data_AF-A0A388RHQ1-F1
#
_entry.id   AF-A0A388RHQ1-F1
#
_cell.length_a   1.000
_cell.length_b   1.000
_cell.length_c   1.000
_cell.angle_alpha   90.00
_cell.angle_beta   90.00
_cell.angle_gamma   90.00
#
_symmetry.space_group_name_H-M   'P 1'
#
loop_
_entity.id
_entity.type
_entity.pdbx_description
1 polymer ?
#
loop_
_entity_poly.entity_id
_entity_poly.type
_entity_poly.pdbx_seq_one_letter_code
_entity_poly.pdbx_strand_id
1 'polypeptide(L)' 'MPIDQAARHCAVSIGMLSKLENGKGVNLEHALRVLDGLGLTMLVVPKAHAPWLEQAAAHAAKIGDAARDQHAWLEG' A
#
# COMPACT_ATOMS: atom_id res chain seq x y z
N MET A 1 3.09 10.36 7.37
CA MET A 1 1.81 11.08 7.28
C MET A 1 1.09 10.93 8.62
N PRO A 2 0.72 12.03 9.31
CA PRO A 2 -0.11 11.96 10.51
C PRO A 2 -1.45 11.25 10.26
N ILE A 3 -1.97 10.53 11.26
CA ILE A 3 -3.17 9.69 11.10
C ILE A 3 -4.43 10.51 10.75
N ASP A 4 -4.51 11.76 11.19
CA ASP A 4 -5.58 12.70 10.84
C ASP A 4 -5.57 13.05 9.35
N GLN A 5 -4.39 13.29 8.78
CA GLN A 5 -4.23 13.55 7.34
C GLN A 5 -4.55 12.30 6.52
N ALA A 6 -4.07 11.15 6.97
CA ALA A 6 -4.34 9.86 6.34
C ALA A 6 -5.84 9.53 6.32
N ALA A 7 -6.52 9.71 7.45
CA ALA A 7 -7.96 9.46 7.58
C ALA A 7 -8.77 10.40 6.67
N ARG A 8 -8.39 11.68 6.61
CA ARG A 8 -9.02 12.65 5.69
C ARG A 8 -8.78 12.29 4.24
N HIS A 9 -7.56 11.91 3.87
CA HIS A 9 -7.20 11.54 2.51
C HIS A 9 -7.96 10.28 2.05
N CYS A 10 -8.11 9.31 2.96
CA CYS A 10 -8.83 8.06 2.71
C CYS A 10 -10.35 8.19 2.93
N ALA A 11 -10.89 9.37 3.25
CA ALA A 11 -12.31 9.58 3.56
C ALA A 11 -12.88 8.58 4.59
N VAL A 12 -12.15 8.37 5.69
CA VAL A 12 -12.52 7.50 6.81
C VAL A 12 -12.30 8.20 8.15
N SER A 13 -12.85 7.67 9.24
CA SER A 13 -12.62 8.23 10.57
C SER A 13 -11.26 7.83 11.14
N ILE A 14 -10.66 8.69 11.96
CA ILE A 14 -9.38 8.42 12.65
C ILE A 14 -9.48 7.14 13.48
N GLY A 15 -10.58 6.94 14.19
CA GLY A 15 -10.80 5.74 15.00
C GLY A 15 -10.90 4.45 14.17
N MET A 16 -11.48 4.53 12.96
CA MET A 16 -11.50 3.39 12.04
C MET A 16 -10.09 3.10 11.53
N LEU A 17 -9.36 4.12 11.06
CA LEU A 17 -8.00 3.96 10.55
C LEU A 17 -7.04 3.45 11.65
N SER A 18 -7.18 3.94 12.88
CA SER A 18 -6.42 3.47 14.04
C SER A 18 -6.71 1.99 14.33
N LYS A 19 -7.97 1.55 14.25
CA LYS A 19 -8.30 0.12 14.39
C LYS A 19 -7.62 -0.72 13.32
N LEU A 20 -7.69 -0.29 12.05
CA LEU A 20 -7.07 -0.98 10.93
C LEU A 20 -5.55 -1.08 11.10
N GLU A 21 -4.89 0.03 11.47
CA GLU A 21 -3.44 0.09 11.74
C GLU A 21 -3.02 -0.88 12.86
N ASN A 22 -3.87 -1.01 13.89
CA ASN A 22 -3.63 -1.89 15.04
C ASN A 22 -4.13 -3.34 14.82
N GLY A 23 -4.41 -3.73 13.58
CA GLY A 23 -4.84 -5.09 13.22
C GLY A 23 -6.19 -5.50 13.81
N LYS A 24 -7.02 -4.53 14.22
CA LYS A 24 -8.39 -4.79 14.69
C LYS A 24 -9.32 -4.95 13.47
N GLY A 25 -10.33 -5.79 13.63
CA GLY A 25 -11.33 -6.02 12.58
C GLY A 25 -12.04 -4.72 12.19
N VAL A 26 -12.10 -4.48 10.88
CA VAL A 26 -12.88 -3.42 10.24
C VAL A 26 -13.66 -4.00 9.07
N ASN A 27 -14.74 -3.35 8.63
CA ASN A 27 -15.44 -3.78 7.42
C ASN A 27 -14.50 -3.70 6.21
N LEU A 28 -14.61 -4.68 5.32
CA LEU A 28 -13.84 -4.74 4.08
C LEU A 28 -13.99 -3.46 3.24
N GLU A 29 -15.19 -2.86 3.20
CA GLU A 29 -15.45 -1.59 2.51
C GLU A 29 -14.49 -0.47 2.93
N HIS A 30 -14.15 -0.41 4.23
CA HIS A 30 -13.30 0.61 4.79
C HIS A 30 -11.83 0.33 4.47
N ALA A 31 -11.42 -0.94 4.51
CA ALA A 31 -10.09 -1.35 4.10
C ALA A 31 -9.86 -1.04 2.61
N LEU A 32 -10.84 -1.33 1.75
CA LEU A 32 -10.77 -1.01 0.32
C LEU A 32 -10.70 0.50 0.06
N ARG A 33 -11.46 1.31 0.80
CA ARG A 33 -11.39 2.78 0.68
C ARG A 33 -10.01 3.33 1.12
N VAL A 34 -9.40 2.74 2.14
CA VAL A 34 -8.03 3.12 2.56
C VAL A 34 -7.01 2.75 1.49
N LEU A 35 -7.13 1.57 0.87
CA LEU A 35 -6.25 1.19 -0.23
C LEU A 35 -6.37 2.15 -1.41
N ASP A 36 -7.60 2.46 -1.84
CA ASP A 36 -7.87 3.41 -2.92
C ASP A 36 -7.29 4.81 -2.61
N GLY A 37 -7.52 5.31 -1.40
CA GLY A 37 -6.96 6.57 -0.93
C GLY A 37 -5.43 6.60 -0.89
N LEU A 38 -4.77 5.44 -0.77
CA LEU A 38 -3.30 5.34 -0.82
C LEU A 38 -2.75 5.02 -2.23
N GLY A 39 -3.61 4.92 -3.24
CA GLY A 39 -3.23 4.49 -4.59
C GLY A 39 -2.79 3.02 -4.65
N LEU A 40 -3.25 2.20 -3.71
CA LEU A 40 -2.94 0.78 -3.61
C LEU A 40 -4.08 -0.07 -4.20
N THR A 41 -3.73 -1.25 -4.69
CA THR A 41 -4.69 -2.23 -5.19
C THR A 41 -4.57 -3.55 -4.42
N MET A 42 -5.71 -4.24 -4.21
CA MET A 42 -5.74 -5.56 -3.57
C MET A 42 -5.82 -6.65 -4.64
N LEU A 43 -4.86 -7.58 -4.64
CA LEU A 43 -4.88 -8.75 -5.49
C LEU A 43 -5.32 -9.99 -4.68
N VAL A 44 -6.36 -10.68 -5.15
CA VAL A 44 -6.84 -11.94 -4.54
C VAL A 44 -6.43 -13.11 -5.43
N VAL A 45 -5.68 -14.06 -4.88
CA VAL A 45 -5.08 -15.16 -5.63
C VAL A 45 -5.17 -16.49 -4.88
N PRO A 46 -5.07 -17.63 -5.59
CA PRO A 46 -4.84 -18.91 -4.94
C PRO A 46 -3.57 -18.87 -4.07
N LYS A 47 -3.64 -19.42 -2.86
CA LYS A 47 -2.51 -19.42 -1.90
C LYS A 47 -1.24 -20.04 -2.48
N ALA A 48 -1.37 -21.04 -3.35
CA ALA A 48 -0.25 -21.69 -4.03
C ALA A 48 0.57 -20.72 -4.90
N HIS A 49 -0.03 -19.61 -5.35
CA HIS A 49 0.63 -18.61 -6.21
C HIS A 49 1.27 -17.47 -5.42
N ALA A 50 1.02 -17.36 -4.10
CA ALA A 50 1.54 -16.24 -3.30
C ALA A 50 3.08 -16.11 -3.34
N PRO A 51 3.88 -17.19 -3.18
CA PRO A 51 5.33 -17.06 -3.21
C PRO A 51 5.87 -16.53 -4.55
N TRP A 52 5.25 -16.93 -5.65
CA TRP A 52 5.64 -16.47 -6.99
C TRP A 52 5.33 -14.98 -7.19
N LEU A 53 4.17 -14.52 -6.72
CA LEU A 53 3.77 -13.11 -6.81
C LEU A 53 4.61 -12.22 -5.89
N GLU A 54 4.96 -12.69 -4.69
CA GLU A 54 5.88 -11.98 -3.79
C GLU A 54 7.26 -11.81 -4.43
N GLN A 55 7.78 -12.84 -5.11
CA GLN A 55 9.04 -12.76 -5.86
C GLN A 55 8.95 -11.76 -7.02
N ALA A 56 7.87 -11.79 -7.80
CA ALA A 56 7.65 -10.86 -8.90
C ALA A 56 7.58 -9.40 -8.40
N ALA A 57 6.85 -9.15 -7.30
CA ALA A 57 6.75 -7.84 -6.68
C ALA A 57 8.11 -7.34 -6.15
N ALA A 58 8.87 -8.20 -5.49
CA ALA A 58 10.21 -7.86 -4.99
C ALA A 58 11.20 -7.55 -6.12
N HIS A 59 11.10 -8.25 -7.26
CA HIS A 59 11.91 -7.95 -8.44
C HIS A 59 11.53 -6.61 -9.07
N ALA A 60 10.23 -6.34 -9.23
CA ALA A 60 9.75 -5.07 -9.78
C ALA A 60 10.17 -3.86 -8.91
N ALA A 61 10.13 -4.00 -7.58
CA ALA A 61 10.59 -2.96 -6.66
C ALA A 61 12.06 -2.60 -6.87
N LYS A 62 12.94 -3.60 -7.01
CA LYS A 62 14.38 -3.38 -7.26
C LYS A 62 14.65 -2.64 -8.57
N ILE A 63 13.89 -2.96 -9.62
CA ILE A 63 14.00 -2.25 -10.91
C ILE A 63 13.58 -0.79 -10.75
N GLY A 64 12.48 -0.54 -10.02
CA GLY A 64 11.99 0.81 -9.75
C GLY A 64 13.00 1.66 -8.96
N ASP A 65 13.63 1.08 -7.94
CA ASP A 65 14.64 1.78 -7.14
C ASP A 65 15.90 2.08 -7.97
N ALA A 66 16.38 1.12 -8.77
CA ALA A 66 17.53 1.34 -9.65
C ALA A 66 17.27 2.44 -10.70
N ALA A 67 16.04 2.52 -11.22
CA ALA A 67 15.65 3.58 -12.16
C ALA A 67 15.61 4.96 -11.49
N ARG A 68 15.17 5.05 -10.23
CA ARG A 68 15.17 6.30 -9.45
C ARG A 68 16.57 6.80 -9.16
N ASP A 69 17.46 5.90 -8.73
CA ASP A 69 18.85 6.25 -8.45
C ASP A 69 19.54 6.78 -9.71
N GLN A 70 19.39 6.09 -10.85
CA GLN A 70 19.97 6.54 -12.12
C GLN A 70 19.48 7.93 -12.56
N HIS A 71 18.22 8.27 -12.32
CA HIS A 71 17.68 9.60 -12.61
C HIS A 71 18.32 10.67 -11.70
N ALA A 72 18.49 10.37 -10.41
CA ALA A 72 19.11 11.29 -9.46
C ALA A 72 20.60 11.58 -9.77
N TRP A 73 21.33 10.63 -10.35
CA TRP A 73 22.71 10.83 -10.82
C TRP A 73 22.81 11.71 -12.08
N LEU A 74 21.75 11.86 -12.87
CA LEU A 74 21.76 12.65 -14.10
C LEU A 74 21.35 14.12 -13.88
N GLU A 75 20.75 14.44 -12.73
CA GLU A 75 20.26 15.79 -12.39
C GLU A 75 21.17 16.56 -11.40
N GLY A 76 22.34 16.01 -11.03
CA GLY A 76 23.33 16.63 -10.14
C GLY A 76 24.65 16.96 -10.83
#